data_AF-A0A1Q2YS43-F1
#
_entry.id   AF-A0A1Q2YS43-F1
#
_cell.length_a   1.000
_cell.length_b   1.000
_cell.length_c   1.000
_cell.angle_alpha   90.00
_cell.angle_beta   90.00
_cell.angle_gamma   90.00
#
_symmetry.space_group_name_H-M   'P 1'
#
loop_
_entity.id
_entity.type
_entity.pdbx_description
1 polymer ?
#
loop_
_entity_poly.entity_id
_entity_poly.type
_entity_poly.pdbx_seq_one_letter_code
_entity_poly.pdbx_strand_id
1 'polypeptide(L)'
;MAGRVVSQFGADGTTGQTWSTPPGARVVSPCSGQVAFADTFRSYGLLLIMDCGDGYHVVLSGLDRLDAGVGQKVSAGEAVGQMGRPSSGRPSLYVELRRRGRAVDPRPWLAGNGRTG
;
A
#
# COMPACT_ATOMS: atom_id res chain seq x y z
N MET A 1 -4.64 -1.78 10.08
CA MET A 1 -3.53 -0.82 9.85
C MET A 1 -3.48 0.14 11.03
N ALA A 2 -2.35 0.28 11.74
CA ALA A 2 -2.18 1.28 12.80
C ALA A 2 -1.06 2.24 12.42
N GLY A 3 -1.39 3.27 11.64
CA GLY A 3 -0.48 4.35 11.24
C GLY A 3 -1.26 5.67 11.20
N ARG A 4 -0.55 6.79 11.23
CA ARG A 4 -1.15 8.13 11.11
C ARG A 4 -0.96 8.63 9.69
N VAL A 5 -2.03 9.09 9.04
CA VAL A 5 -1.91 9.77 7.74
C VAL A 5 -1.11 11.06 7.92
N VAL A 6 -0.06 11.24 7.12
CA VAL A 6 0.83 12.42 7.15
C VAL A 6 0.80 13.22 5.85
N SER A 7 0.33 12.63 4.75
CA SER A 7 0.00 13.35 3.52
C SER A 7 -1.24 12.72 2.86
N GLN A 8 -2.10 13.56 2.30
CA GLN A 8 -3.36 13.17 1.67
C GLN A 8 -3.25 13.25 0.16
N PHE A 9 -4.04 12.45 -0.56
CA PHE A 9 -4.21 12.59 -2.01
C PHE A 9 -4.59 14.04 -2.37
N GLY A 10 -3.92 14.57 -3.39
CA GLY A 10 -4.12 15.92 -3.89
C GLY A 10 -3.43 17.02 -3.07
N ALA A 11 -2.92 16.72 -1.87
CA ALA A 11 -2.09 17.67 -1.13
C ALA A 11 -0.80 17.91 -1.93
N ASP A 12 -0.52 19.17 -2.25
CA ASP A 12 0.64 19.60 -3.05
C ASP A 12 0.82 18.83 -4.37
N GLY A 13 -0.30 18.40 -4.99
CA GLY A 13 -0.29 17.64 -6.25
C GLY A 13 0.08 16.16 -6.12
N THR A 14 0.15 15.62 -4.90
CA THR A 14 0.41 14.19 -4.67
C THR A 14 -0.71 13.30 -5.22
N THR A 15 -0.33 12.14 -5.77
CA THR A 15 -1.27 11.17 -6.36
C THR A 15 -1.67 10.04 -5.42
N GLY A 16 -1.23 10.08 -4.15
CA GLY A 16 -1.49 9.04 -3.16
C GLY A 16 -1.54 9.58 -1.75
N GLN A 17 -1.65 8.67 -0.78
CA GLN A 17 -1.71 8.96 0.64
C GLN A 17 -0.51 8.34 1.36
N THR A 18 0.16 9.12 2.21
CA THR A 18 1.31 8.65 2.97
C THR A 18 0.95 8.46 4.44
N TRP A 19 1.33 7.31 5.00
CA TRP A 19 1.08 6.91 6.37
C TRP A 19 2.38 6.79 7.14
N SER A 20 2.51 7.47 8.27
CA SER A 20 3.59 7.20 9.22
C SER A 20 3.25 5.95 10.05
N THR A 21 4.13 4.95 10.02
CA THR A 21 3.91 3.65 10.67
C THR A 21 4.90 3.41 11.81
N PRO A 22 4.58 2.53 12.77
CA PRO A 22 5.58 2.02 13.69
C PRO A 22 6.73 1.32 12.92
N PRO A 23 7.98 1.37 13.42
CA PRO A 23 9.06 0.53 12.93
C PRO A 23 8.69 -0.95 12.95
N GLY A 24 8.97 -1.69 11.88
CA GLY A 24 8.65 -3.12 11.80
C GLY A 24 7.16 -3.45 11.66
N ALA A 25 6.29 -2.46 11.43
CA ALA A 25 4.86 -2.69 11.29
C ALA A 25 4.55 -3.65 10.14
N ARG A 26 3.64 -4.60 10.37
CA ARG A 26 3.10 -5.46 9.32
C ARG A 26 2.20 -4.65 8.40
N VAL A 27 2.37 -4.83 7.10
CA VAL A 27 1.48 -4.29 6.06
C VAL A 27 0.60 -5.41 5.55
N VAL A 28 -0.70 -5.12 5.48
CA VAL A 28 -1.72 -6.07 5.05
C VAL A 28 -2.40 -5.60 3.78
N SER A 29 -2.88 -6.55 3.00
CA SER A 29 -3.64 -6.32 1.78
C SER A 29 -4.96 -5.60 2.09
N PRO A 30 -5.26 -4.43 1.50
CA PRO A 30 -6.56 -3.76 1.70
C PRO A 30 -7.71 -4.38 0.88
N CYS A 31 -7.45 -5.37 0.03
CA CYS A 31 -8.46 -6.05 -0.80
C CYS A 31 -8.12 -7.53 -0.98
N SER A 32 -9.07 -8.33 -1.46
CA SER A 32 -8.75 -9.62 -2.05
C SER A 32 -8.34 -9.41 -3.51
N GLY A 33 -7.31 -10.12 -3.98
CA GLY A 33 -6.76 -9.86 -5.30
C GLY A 33 -5.55 -10.70 -5.65
N GLN A 34 -4.81 -10.25 -6.67
CA GLN A 34 -3.58 -10.88 -7.12
C GLN A 34 -2.43 -9.86 -7.14
N VAL A 35 -1.23 -10.29 -6.75
CA VAL A 35 -0.03 -9.46 -6.85
C VAL A 35 0.39 -9.33 -8.31
N ALA A 36 0.34 -8.11 -8.83
CA ALA A 36 0.75 -7.76 -10.18
C ALA A 36 2.24 -7.40 -10.29
N PHE A 37 2.83 -6.90 -9.20
CA PHE A 37 4.25 -6.54 -9.12
C PHE A 37 4.75 -6.63 -7.68
N ALA A 38 5.99 -7.10 -7.48
CA ALA A 38 6.61 -7.28 -6.17
C ALA A 38 8.14 -7.21 -6.29
N ASP A 39 8.71 -6.00 -6.36
CA ASP A 39 10.16 -5.81 -6.47
C ASP A 39 10.57 -4.36 -6.14
N THR A 40 11.87 -4.07 -6.17
CA THR A 40 12.44 -2.74 -6.05
C THR A 40 12.25 -1.93 -7.33
N PHE A 41 11.78 -0.69 -7.19
CA PHE A 41 11.63 0.25 -8.29
C PHE A 41 12.42 1.54 -8.00
N ARG A 42 13.19 2.03 -8.99
CA ARG A 42 14.24 3.06 -8.82
C ARG A 42 13.86 4.26 -7.94
N SER A 43 12.64 4.78 -8.07
CA SER A 43 12.19 5.97 -7.33
C SER A 43 11.27 5.66 -6.13
N TYR A 44 10.80 4.43 -6.01
CA TYR A 44 9.79 4.04 -5.01
C TYR A 44 10.33 3.06 -3.96
N GLY A 45 11.55 2.56 -4.13
CA GLY A 45 12.10 1.51 -3.27
C GLY A 45 11.36 0.19 -3.47
N LEU A 46 11.28 -0.63 -2.42
CA LEU A 46 10.54 -1.89 -2.46
C LEU A 46 9.03 -1.61 -2.54
N LEU A 47 8.41 -2.14 -3.60
CA LEU A 47 7.07 -1.78 -4.03
C LEU A 47 6.25 -3.03 -4.36
N LEU A 48 5.00 -3.03 -3.90
CA LEU A 48 4.00 -4.03 -4.21
C LEU A 48 2.86 -3.37 -4.99
N ILE A 49 2.45 -3.96 -6.11
CA ILE A 49 1.20 -3.61 -6.80
C ILE A 49 0.26 -4.80 -6.75
N MET A 50 -0.96 -4.56 -6.29
CA MET A 50 -2.02 -5.56 -6.29
C MET A 50 -3.12 -5.15 -7.26
N ASP A 51 -3.59 -6.10 -8.05
CA ASP A 51 -4.87 -6.01 -8.77
C ASP A 51 -5.99 -6.44 -7.83
N CYS A 52 -6.89 -5.50 -7.51
CA CYS A 52 -8.05 -5.70 -6.63
C CYS A 52 -9.34 -6.00 -7.40
N GLY A 53 -9.28 -6.18 -8.73
CA GLY A 53 -10.45 -6.35 -9.58
C GLY A 53 -11.11 -5.01 -9.97
N ASP A 54 -12.09 -5.08 -10.89
CA ASP A 54 -12.85 -3.93 -11.41
C ASP A 54 -11.99 -2.77 -11.96
N GLY A 55 -10.76 -3.10 -12.37
CA GLY A 55 -9.75 -2.15 -12.84
C GLY A 55 -9.07 -1.35 -11.73
N TYR A 56 -9.27 -1.71 -10.46
CA TYR A 56 -8.57 -1.11 -9.33
C TYR A 56 -7.22 -1.77 -9.08
N HIS A 57 -6.19 -0.95 -8.93
CA HIS A 57 -4.89 -1.40 -8.47
C HIS A 57 -4.48 -0.58 -7.25
N VAL A 58 -3.86 -1.25 -6.28
CA VAL A 58 -3.26 -0.59 -5.12
C VAL A 58 -1.75 -0.71 -5.22
N VAL A 59 -1.07 0.42 -5.08
CA VAL A 59 0.39 0.51 -4.98
C VAL A 59 0.76 0.76 -3.53
N LEU A 60 1.66 -0.07 -3.00
CA LEU A 60 2.26 0.08 -1.66
C LEU A 60 3.76 0.25 -1.83
N SER A 61 4.35 1.32 -1.30
CA SER A 61 5.80 1.56 -1.37
C SER A 61 6.37 2.09 -0.05
N GLY A 62 7.68 1.96 0.13
CA GLY A 62 8.37 2.21 1.39
C GLY A 62 8.46 0.97 2.29
N LEU A 63 8.22 -0.21 1.71
CA LEU A 63 8.37 -1.50 2.38
C LEU A 63 9.87 -1.82 2.55
N ASP A 64 10.18 -2.66 3.54
CA ASP A 64 11.52 -3.19 3.77
C ASP A 64 11.60 -4.68 3.39
N ARG A 65 10.47 -5.38 3.49
CA ARG A 65 10.32 -6.76 3.07
C ARG A 65 8.95 -7.00 2.43
N LEU A 66 8.92 -7.85 1.40
CA LEU A 66 7.69 -8.40 0.83
C LEU A 66 7.49 -9.83 1.35
N ASP A 67 6.26 -10.13 1.75
CA ASP A 67 5.83 -11.47 2.15
C ASP A 67 4.99 -12.15 1.04
N ALA A 68 4.69 -11.41 -0.03
CA ALA A 68 3.94 -11.89 -1.19
C ALA A 68 4.72 -11.64 -2.50
N GLY A 69 4.59 -12.57 -3.45
CA GLY A 69 5.27 -12.53 -4.75
C GLY A 69 4.32 -12.36 -5.93
N VAL A 70 4.86 -11.99 -7.11
CA VAL A 70 4.08 -11.82 -8.34
C VAL A 70 3.25 -13.08 -8.66
N GLY A 71 1.99 -12.87 -9.01
CA GLY A 71 1.03 -13.94 -9.32
C GLY A 71 0.34 -14.56 -8.11
N GLN A 72 0.79 -14.30 -6.88
CA GLN A 72 0.13 -14.80 -5.67
C GLN A 72 -1.25 -14.17 -5.50
N LYS A 73 -2.25 -15.00 -5.17
CA LYS A 73 -3.56 -14.54 -4.71
C LYS A 73 -3.50 -14.28 -3.21
N VAL A 74 -4.02 -13.13 -2.78
CA VAL A 74 -4.05 -12.71 -1.38
C VAL A 74 -5.46 -12.30 -0.99
N SER A 75 -5.82 -12.51 0.28
CA SER A 75 -7.10 -12.08 0.85
C SER A 75 -7.00 -10.68 1.45
N ALA A 76 -8.12 -9.96 1.56
CA ALA A 76 -8.17 -8.75 2.37
C ALA A 76 -7.73 -9.06 3.82
N GLY A 77 -6.85 -8.23 4.37
CA GLY A 77 -6.25 -8.42 5.70
C GLY A 77 -5.05 -9.37 5.74
N GLU A 78 -4.72 -10.08 4.67
CA GLU A 78 -3.54 -10.95 4.60
C GLU A 78 -2.24 -10.13 4.64
N ALA A 79 -1.21 -10.66 5.31
CA ALA A 79 0.10 -10.02 5.37
C ALA A 79 0.77 -10.04 4.00
N VAL A 80 1.26 -8.90 3.52
CA VAL A 80 1.92 -8.78 2.21
C VAL A 80 3.33 -8.20 2.31
N GLY A 81 3.71 -7.68 3.47
CA GLY A 81 5.05 -7.17 3.70
C GLY A 81 5.22 -6.50 5.06
N GLN A 82 6.38 -5.88 5.25
CA GLN A 82 6.77 -5.27 6.50
C GLN A 82 7.47 -3.92 6.28
N MET A 83 7.20 -2.97 7.17
CA MET A 83 7.90 -1.69 7.23
C MET A 83 9.27 -1.83 7.87
N GLY A 84 10.24 -1.02 7.44
CA GLY A 84 11.59 -1.06 7.98
C GLY A 84 11.70 -0.67 9.45
N ARG A 85 12.89 -0.91 10.02
CA ARG A 85 13.24 -0.54 11.39
C ARG A 85 14.41 0.46 11.41
N PRO A 86 14.20 1.72 11.00
CA PRO A 86 15.27 2.70 11.00
C PRO A 86 15.73 2.99 12.43
N SER A 87 17.01 3.33 12.60
CA SER A 87 17.61 3.69 13.90
C SER A 87 17.05 4.99 14.49
N SER A 88 16.47 5.84 13.65
CA SER A 88 15.79 7.08 14.06
C SER A 88 14.57 7.36 13.16
N GLY A 89 13.61 8.12 13.70
CA GLY A 89 12.38 8.48 12.98
C GLY A 89 11.36 7.34 12.85
N ARG A 90 10.32 7.57 12.04
CA ARG A 90 9.28 6.57 11.74
C ARG A 90 9.25 6.30 10.25
N PRO A 91 9.21 5.02 9.81
CA PRO A 91 9.03 4.70 8.40
C PRO A 91 7.68 5.21 7.89
N SER A 92 7.60 5.42 6.58
CA SER A 92 6.39 5.89 5.91
C SER A 92 5.97 4.91 4.82
N LEU A 93 4.69 4.53 4.84
CA LEU A 93 4.06 3.74 3.80
C LEU A 93 3.32 4.68 2.85
N TYR A 94 3.71 4.66 1.58
CA TYR A 94 2.96 5.33 0.53
C TYR A 94 1.91 4.37 -0.04
N VAL A 95 0.67 4.86 -0.17
CA VAL A 95 -0.48 4.14 -0.70
C VAL A 95 -1.09 4.93 -1.84
N GLU A 96 -1.12 4.35 -3.04
CA GLU A 96 -1.80 4.94 -4.20
C GLU A 96 -2.86 3.98 -4.72
N LEU A 97 -4.08 4.50 -4.90
CA LEU A 97 -5.15 3.77 -5.56
C LEU A 97 -5.24 4.23 -7.00
N ARG A 98 -5.18 3.29 -7.93
CA ARG A 98 -5.41 3.54 -9.35
C ARG A 98 -6.71 2.88 -9.78
N ARG A 99 -7.50 3.58 -10.60
CA ARG A 99 -8.62 2.99 -11.33
C ARG A 99 -8.37 3.14 -12.82
N ARG A 100 -8.28 2.01 -13.52
CA ARG A 100 -7.96 1.96 -14.97
C ARG A 100 -6.71 2.78 -15.31
N GLY A 101 -5.66 2.61 -14.50
CA GLY A 101 -4.36 3.27 -14.68
C GLY A 101 -4.25 4.71 -14.19
N ARG A 102 -5.35 5.37 -13.76
CA ARG A 102 -5.30 6.74 -13.23
C ARG A 102 -5.39 6.75 -11.72
N ALA A 103 -4.55 7.55 -11.06
CA ALA A 103 -4.61 7.75 -9.62
C ALA A 103 -5.93 8.42 -9.21
N VAL A 104 -6.55 7.93 -8.13
CA VAL A 104 -7.80 8.43 -7.57
C VAL A 104 -7.69 8.53 -6.05
N ASP A 105 -8.53 9.34 -5.42
CA ASP A 105 -8.54 9.48 -3.97
C ASP A 105 -8.80 8.12 -3.28
N PRO A 106 -7.86 7.60 -2.49
CA PRO A 106 -7.98 6.29 -1.89
C PRO A 106 -8.95 6.25 -0.70
N ARG A 107 -9.30 7.39 -0.09
CA ARG A 107 -10.04 7.42 1.19
C ARG A 107 -11.42 6.75 1.11
N PRO A 108 -12.29 7.04 0.12
CA PRO A 108 -13.61 6.43 0.05
C PRO A 108 -13.51 4.90 -0.14
N TRP A 109 -12.56 4.46 -0.95
CA TRP A 109 -12.36 3.05 -1.28
C TRP A 109 -11.76 2.26 -0.10
N LEU A 110 -10.75 2.82 0.59
CA LEU A 110 -10.17 2.22 1.80
C LEU A 110 -11.20 2.13 2.93
N ALA A 111 -12.08 3.12 3.08
CA ALA A 111 -13.15 3.08 4.07
C ALA A 111 -14.21 2.00 3.75
N GLY A 112 -14.48 1.72 2.47
CA GLY A 112 -15.39 0.67 2.05
C GLY A 112 -14.83 -0.74 2.27
N ASN A 113 -13.57 -0.96 1.87
CA ASN A 113 -12.92 -2.28 1.94
C ASN A 113 -12.28 -2.58 3.31
N GLY A 114 -12.05 -1.56 4.14
CA GLY A 114 -11.57 -1.74 5.51
C GLY A 114 -12.64 -2.14 6.52
N ARG A 115 -13.93 -2.24 6.10
CA ARG A 115 -15.07 -2.58 6.98
C ARG A 115 -15.51 -4.04 6.91
N THR A 116 -14.92 -4.85 6.04
CA THR A 116 -15.19 -6.29 5.99
C THR A 116 -14.11 -7.01 6.81
N GLY A 117 -14.39 -7.17 8.10
CA GLY A 117 -13.67 -7.99 9.05
C GLY A 117 -14.60 -8.39 10.18
#